data_AF-A0A0Q4PEJ4-F1
#
_entry.id   AF-A0A0Q4PEJ4-F1
#
_cell.length_a   1.000
_cell.length_b   1.000
_cell.length_c   1.000
_cell.angle_alpha   90.00
_cell.angle_beta   90.00
_cell.angle_gamma   90.00
#
_symmetry.space_group_name_H-M   'P 1'
#
loop_
_entity.id
_entity.type
_entity.pdbx_description
1 polymer ?
#
loop_
_entity_poly.entity_id
_entity_poly.type
_entity_poly.pdbx_seq_one_letter_code
_entity_poly.pdbx_strand_id
1 'polypeptide(L)'
;MEGSSVVLAFGKPALAERRFIAANDNGPRDPVKTVTVRKQLEQSGVAIKIKVPVTEFIGVAVATRISEEGLLTSAIELVHPDGELTYKVFEEEGNHNVVAEWQNWGKKLRLPLFIKAGDGAYLPYSQQVDGVMVGQTAPRRKLAADAARRPRFLNRRKPGEAEVN
;
A
#
# COMPACT_ATOMS: atom_id res chain seq x y z
N MET A 1 -57.07 30.45 -21.40
CA MET A 1 -56.61 29.05 -21.52
C MET A 1 -55.12 29.04 -21.28
N GLU A 2 -54.72 28.23 -20.31
CA GLU A 2 -53.35 28.01 -19.81
C GLU A 2 -52.43 27.32 -20.84
N GLY A 3 -51.13 27.36 -20.52
CA GLY A 3 -50.13 26.37 -20.95
C GLY A 3 -49.10 26.93 -21.92
N SER A 4 -47.80 26.71 -21.79
CA SER A 4 -46.96 26.15 -20.72
C SER A 4 -45.52 26.51 -21.13
N SER A 5 -44.75 27.14 -20.25
CA SER A 5 -43.32 27.35 -20.45
C SER A 5 -42.58 26.02 -20.27
N VAL A 6 -41.89 25.55 -21.31
CA VAL A 6 -41.01 24.38 -21.24
C VAL A 6 -39.57 24.87 -21.19
N VAL A 7 -38.95 24.80 -20.01
CA VAL A 7 -37.52 25.00 -19.82
C VAL A 7 -36.82 23.66 -20.08
N LEU A 8 -36.13 23.53 -21.22
CA LEU A 8 -35.25 22.41 -21.49
C LEU A 8 -33.86 22.69 -20.91
N ALA A 9 -33.61 22.16 -19.72
CA ALA A 9 -32.27 22.08 -19.15
C ALA A 9 -31.49 20.95 -19.84
N PHE A 10 -30.66 21.28 -20.82
CA PHE A 10 -29.64 20.35 -21.34
C PHE A 10 -28.39 20.48 -20.47
N GLY A 11 -28.23 19.53 -19.55
CA GLY A 11 -27.02 19.36 -18.77
C GLY A 11 -25.80 19.24 -19.68
N LYS A 12 -24.70 19.88 -19.27
CA LYS A 12 -23.38 19.72 -19.91
C LYS A 12 -23.08 18.21 -19.99
N PRO A 13 -22.75 17.64 -21.16
CA PRO A 13 -22.16 16.32 -21.15
C PRO A 13 -20.84 16.46 -20.41
N ALA A 14 -20.69 15.75 -19.29
CA ALA A 14 -19.38 15.49 -18.74
C ALA A 14 -18.60 14.86 -19.90
N LEU A 15 -17.63 15.61 -20.43
CA LEU A 15 -16.64 15.10 -21.37
C LEU A 15 -15.88 14.03 -20.59
N ALA A 16 -16.46 12.83 -20.50
CA ALA A 16 -15.73 11.63 -20.19
C ALA A 16 -14.60 11.64 -21.19
N GLU A 17 -13.38 11.84 -20.70
CA GLU A 17 -12.15 11.73 -21.44
C GLU A 17 -12.18 10.40 -22.17
N ARG A 18 -12.73 10.37 -23.39
CA ARG A 18 -12.53 9.28 -24.34
C ARG A 18 -11.11 9.44 -24.84
N ARG A 19 -10.15 9.11 -23.97
CA ARG A 19 -8.81 8.72 -24.38
C ARG A 19 -9.01 7.54 -25.32
N PHE A 20 -8.57 7.69 -26.56
CA PHE A 20 -8.40 6.55 -27.45
C PHE A 20 -7.36 5.63 -26.79
N ILE A 21 -7.82 4.49 -26.28
CA ILE A 21 -6.96 3.44 -25.71
C ILE A 21 -6.79 2.38 -26.80
N ALA A 22 -5.57 1.89 -26.99
CA ALA A 22 -5.30 0.79 -27.91
C ALA A 22 -6.11 -0.44 -27.48
N ALA A 23 -6.71 -1.16 -28.44
CA ALA A 23 -7.56 -2.32 -28.16
C ALA A 23 -6.86 -3.48 -27.42
N ASN A 24 -5.53 -3.42 -27.26
CA ASN A 24 -4.70 -4.39 -26.55
C ASN A 24 -4.05 -3.80 -25.27
N ASP A 25 -4.54 -2.66 -24.78
CA ASP A 25 -4.13 -2.13 -23.48
C ASP A 25 -4.73 -3.01 -22.37
N ASN A 26 -3.95 -4.01 -21.93
CA ASN A 26 -4.23 -4.81 -20.74
C ASN A 26 -3.83 -4.03 -19.47
N GLY A 27 -4.19 -2.74 -19.42
CA GLY A 27 -4.05 -1.93 -18.23
C GLY A 27 -4.63 -2.65 -17.01
N PRO A 28 -4.10 -2.40 -15.81
CA PRO A 28 -4.48 -3.14 -14.62
C PRO A 28 -6.01 -3.19 -14.45
N ARG A 29 -6.57 -4.41 -14.36
CA ARG A 29 -8.02 -4.66 -14.25
C ARG A 29 -8.65 -4.11 -12.96
N ASP A 30 -7.83 -3.78 -11.96
CA ASP A 30 -8.22 -3.15 -10.71
C ASP A 30 -7.54 -1.77 -10.58
N PRO A 31 -8.14 -0.79 -9.87
CA PRO A 31 -7.48 0.48 -9.61
C PRO A 31 -6.22 0.25 -8.75
N VAL A 32 -5.06 0.18 -9.41
CA VAL A 32 -3.76 0.11 -8.72
C VAL A 32 -3.61 1.38 -7.90
N LYS A 33 -3.48 1.24 -6.58
CA LYS A 33 -3.15 2.38 -5.71
C LYS A 33 -1.83 2.96 -6.20
N THR A 34 -1.80 4.25 -6.50
CA THR A 34 -0.59 4.96 -6.94
C THR A 34 -0.23 6.07 -5.99
N VAL A 35 1.05 6.22 -5.70
CA VAL A 35 1.63 7.41 -5.05
C VAL A 35 1.96 8.41 -6.14
N THR A 36 1.51 9.65 -5.99
CA THR A 36 1.84 10.72 -6.93
C THR A 36 2.94 11.58 -6.34
N VAL A 37 4.13 11.54 -6.95
CA VAL A 37 5.26 12.39 -6.59
C VAL A 37 5.29 13.59 -7.54
N ARG A 38 5.42 14.80 -7.00
CA ARG A 38 5.63 16.03 -7.77
C ARG A 38 7.09 16.46 -7.58
N LYS A 39 7.87 16.56 -8.65
CA LYS A 39 9.28 16.93 -8.62
C LYS A 39 9.55 18.01 -9.67
N GLN A 40 10.52 18.89 -9.43
CA GLN A 40 11.08 19.74 -10.48
C GLN A 40 12.36 19.11 -11.04
N LEU A 41 12.48 19.06 -12.35
CA LEU A 41 13.69 18.60 -13.02
C LEU A 41 14.79 19.65 -12.86
N GLU A 42 15.95 19.26 -12.32
CA GLU A 42 17.03 20.20 -11.99
C GLU A 42 17.62 20.88 -13.23
N GLN A 43 17.68 20.18 -14.36
CA GLN A 43 18.28 20.72 -15.59
C GLN A 43 17.33 21.62 -16.40
N SER A 44 16.02 21.39 -16.33
CA SER A 44 15.03 22.09 -17.16
C SER A 44 14.08 23.00 -16.37
N GLY A 45 14.06 22.90 -15.04
CA GLY A 45 13.12 23.62 -14.17
C GLY A 45 11.65 23.17 -14.31
N VAL A 46 11.38 22.13 -15.10
CA VAL A 46 10.02 21.68 -15.39
C VAL A 46 9.47 20.85 -14.23
N ALA A 47 8.28 21.22 -13.74
CA ALA A 47 7.56 20.42 -12.76
C ALA A 47 6.93 19.19 -13.42
N ILE A 48 7.35 18.00 -12.97
CA ILE A 48 6.83 16.71 -13.42
C ILE A 48 5.99 16.05 -12.33
N LYS A 49 5.00 15.27 -12.77
CA LYS A 49 4.12 14.47 -11.92
C LYS A 49 4.32 13.01 -12.25
N ILE A 50 4.91 12.27 -11.33
CA ILE A 50 5.21 10.85 -11.48
C ILE A 50 4.16 10.07 -10.70
N LYS A 51 3.48 9.13 -11.36
CA LYS A 51 2.59 8.18 -10.69
C LYS A 51 3.33 6.86 -10.53
N VAL A 52 3.65 6.52 -9.29
CA VAL A 52 4.33 5.27 -8.95
C VAL A 52 3.31 4.30 -8.37
N PRO A 53 3.11 3.12 -8.95
CA PRO A 53 2.33 2.04 -8.35
C PRO A 53 2.81 1.70 -6.94
N VAL A 54 1.89 1.49 -5.99
CA VAL A 54 2.24 1.08 -4.62
C VAL A 54 3.02 -0.24 -4.60
N THR A 55 2.82 -1.11 -5.60
CA THR A 55 3.52 -2.39 -5.75
C THR A 55 5.01 -2.25 -6.07
N GLU A 56 5.48 -1.07 -6.47
CA GLU A 56 6.90 -0.81 -6.76
C GLU A 56 7.67 -0.38 -5.50
N PHE A 57 6.98 -0.08 -4.40
CA PHE A 57 7.62 0.23 -3.13
C PHE A 57 8.05 -1.03 -2.39
N ILE A 58 9.24 -0.99 -1.78
CA ILE A 58 9.81 -2.08 -0.97
C ILE A 58 9.05 -2.20 0.35
N GLY A 59 8.63 -1.06 0.93
CA GLY A 59 7.88 -1.06 2.18
C GLY A 59 7.66 0.32 2.79
N VAL A 60 7.15 0.33 4.02
CA VAL A 60 6.93 1.53 4.82
C VAL A 60 7.96 1.58 5.94
N ALA A 61 8.82 2.60 5.93
CA ALA A 61 9.85 2.78 6.95
C ALA A 61 9.46 3.86 7.95
N VAL A 62 9.75 3.62 9.23
CA VAL A 62 9.75 4.66 10.27
C VAL A 62 11.19 5.07 10.58
N ALA A 63 11.42 6.37 10.73
CA ALA A 63 12.69 6.95 11.12
C ALA A 63 12.48 7.93 12.27
N THR A 64 13.38 7.91 13.26
CA THR A 64 13.40 8.90 14.34
C THR A 64 14.77 9.54 14.39
N ARG A 65 14.79 10.87 14.49
CA ARG A 65 16.00 11.68 14.59
C ARG A 65 15.89 12.60 15.81
N ILE A 66 17.01 12.85 16.46
CA ILE A 66 17.15 13.87 17.50
C ILE A 66 18.00 15.01 16.92
N SER A 67 17.51 16.25 17.00
CA SER A 67 18.26 17.43 16.56
C SER A 67 19.36 17.81 17.57
N GLU A 68 20.24 18.73 17.19
CA GLU A 68 21.30 19.23 18.10
C GLU A 68 20.71 19.97 19.30
N GLU A 69 19.53 20.57 19.15
CA GLU A 69 18.77 21.20 20.25
C GLU A 69 18.01 20.17 21.13
N GLY A 70 18.13 18.88 20.84
CA GLY A 70 17.46 17.81 21.58
C GLY A 70 16.02 17.55 21.18
N LEU A 71 15.53 18.12 20.07
CA LEU A 71 14.17 17.90 19.58
C LEU A 71 14.08 16.56 18.87
N LEU A 72 13.14 15.71 19.31
CA LEU A 72 12.85 14.44 18.66
C LEU A 72 11.90 14.68 17.49
N THR A 73 12.23 14.18 16.31
CA THR A 73 11.37 14.21 15.13
C THR A 73 11.23 12.79 14.58
N SER A 74 9.99 12.40 14.31
CA SER A 74 9.67 11.09 13.72
C SER A 74 9.03 11.26 12.35
N ALA A 75 9.43 10.42 11.40
CA ALA A 75 8.95 10.46 10.03
C ALA A 75 8.61 9.06 9.52
N ILE A 76 7.67 9.00 8.58
CA ILE A 76 7.30 7.77 7.87
C ILE A 76 7.54 7.97 6.38
N GLU A 77 8.26 7.04 5.77
CA GLU A 77 8.66 7.06 4.37
C GLU A 77 8.11 5.82 3.64
N LEU A 78 7.59 6.00 2.44
CA LEU A 78 7.40 4.92 1.48
C LEU A 78 8.71 4.71 0.74
N VAL A 79 9.36 3.58 1.00
CA VAL A 79 10.70 3.26 0.49
C VAL A 79 10.58 2.65 -0.90
N HIS A 80 11.24 3.28 -1.86
CA HIS A 80 11.32 2.79 -3.24
C HIS A 80 12.76 2.34 -3.55
N PRO A 81 13.00 1.34 -4.43
CA PRO A 81 14.34 0.93 -4.82
C PRO A 81 15.19 2.07 -5.40
N ASP A 82 14.53 2.96 -6.14
CA ASP A 82 15.09 4.26 -6.53
C ASP A 82 14.84 5.29 -5.41
N GLY A 83 15.93 5.78 -4.82
CA GLY A 83 15.90 6.76 -3.73
C GLY A 83 15.23 8.08 -4.11
N GLU A 84 15.22 8.45 -5.40
CA GLU A 84 14.55 9.69 -5.85
C GLU A 84 13.02 9.60 -5.78
N LEU A 85 12.47 8.38 -5.72
CA LEU A 85 11.03 8.11 -5.65
C LEU A 85 10.56 7.75 -4.23
N THR A 86 11.48 7.73 -3.27
CA THR A 86 11.12 7.57 -1.85
C THR A 86 10.36 8.80 -1.38
N TYR A 87 9.24 8.58 -0.70
CA TYR A 87 8.30 9.65 -0.38
C TYR A 87 7.93 9.68 1.10
N LYS A 88 8.10 10.84 1.75
CA LYS A 88 7.72 11.07 3.15
C LYS A 88 6.22 11.34 3.23
N VAL A 89 5.48 10.42 3.86
CA VAL A 89 4.01 10.49 4.00
C VAL A 89 3.55 11.13 5.30
N PHE A 90 4.41 11.14 6.31
CA PHE A 90 4.09 11.65 7.64
C PHE A 90 5.36 12.15 8.32
N GLU A 91 5.21 13.19 9.12
CA GLU A 91 6.24 13.78 9.95
C GLU A 91 5.58 14.40 11.19
N GLU A 92 6.16 14.17 12.35
CA GLU A 92 5.74 14.80 13.60
C GLU A 92 6.95 15.11 14.49
N GLU A 93 6.79 16.12 15.35
CA GLU A 93 7.65 16.33 16.49
C GLU A 93 7.22 15.39 17.62
N GLY A 94 8.19 14.70 18.23
CA GLY A 94 7.95 13.61 19.16
C GLY A 94 7.61 12.29 18.45
N ASN A 95 6.88 11.43 19.15
CA ASN A 95 6.55 10.07 18.72
C ASN A 95 5.12 9.66 19.12
N HIS A 96 4.23 10.64 19.29
CA HIS A 96 2.89 10.45 19.82
C HIS A 96 2.04 9.51 18.95
N ASN A 97 2.05 9.72 17.63
CA ASN A 97 1.18 8.98 16.70
C ASN A 97 1.96 8.14 15.68
N VAL A 98 3.28 8.33 15.57
CA VAL A 98 4.09 7.73 14.51
C VAL A 98 3.94 6.21 14.41
N VAL A 99 3.90 5.51 15.55
CA VAL A 99 3.80 4.04 15.55
C VAL A 99 2.45 3.57 15.01
N ALA A 100 1.37 4.23 15.42
CA ALA A 100 0.02 3.91 14.97
C ALA A 100 -0.16 4.23 13.48
N GLU A 101 0.31 5.40 13.03
CA GLU A 101 0.26 5.79 11.62
C GLU A 101 1.10 4.86 10.76
N TRP A 102 2.31 4.48 11.21
CA TRP A 102 3.18 3.55 10.51
C TRP A 102 2.52 2.19 10.26
N GLN A 103 1.90 1.61 11.29
CA GLN A 103 1.14 0.37 11.16
C GLN A 103 -0.09 0.53 10.26
N ASN A 104 -0.80 1.66 10.37
CA ASN A 104 -1.95 1.98 9.52
C ASN A 104 -1.57 2.07 8.04
N TRP A 105 -0.43 2.69 7.72
CA TRP A 105 0.12 2.76 6.36
C TRP A 105 0.45 1.38 5.82
N GLY A 106 1.20 0.56 6.58
CA GLY A 106 1.51 -0.82 6.18
C GLY A 106 0.25 -1.65 5.91
N LYS A 107 -0.76 -1.55 6.78
CA LYS A 107 -2.05 -2.25 6.60
C LYS A 107 -2.83 -1.76 5.38
N LYS A 108 -2.98 -0.45 5.19
CA LYS A 108 -3.75 0.14 4.09
C LYS A 108 -3.11 -0.12 2.72
N LEU A 109 -1.78 -0.09 2.65
CA LEU A 109 -1.02 -0.30 1.42
C LEU A 109 -0.61 -1.76 1.20
N ARG A 110 -0.81 -2.63 2.21
CA ARG A 110 -0.36 -4.03 2.22
C ARG A 110 1.15 -4.15 1.95
N LEU A 111 1.92 -3.23 2.53
CA LEU A 111 3.37 -3.16 2.38
C LEU A 111 4.09 -3.65 3.66
N PRO A 112 5.27 -4.29 3.54
CA PRO A 112 6.10 -4.64 4.69
C PRO A 112 6.51 -3.41 5.50
N LEU A 113 6.67 -3.59 6.80
CA LEU A 113 7.09 -2.54 7.73
C LEU A 113 8.59 -2.63 8.00
N PHE A 114 9.27 -1.49 8.01
CA PHE A 114 10.70 -1.36 8.29
C PHE A 114 10.98 -0.29 9.34
N ILE A 115 12.07 -0.46 10.08
CA ILE A 115 12.66 0.56 10.94
C ILE A 115 13.95 1.02 10.27
N LYS A 116 14.08 2.32 10.02
CA LYS A 116 15.29 2.94 9.49
C LYS A 116 16.28 3.16 10.64
N ALA A 117 17.36 2.40 10.65
CA ALA A 117 18.42 2.53 11.64
C ALA A 117 19.24 3.81 11.40
N GLY A 118 20.04 4.20 12.40
CA GLY A 118 20.85 5.42 12.33
C GLY A 118 21.95 5.39 11.26
N ASP A 119 22.34 4.20 10.80
CA ASP A 119 23.24 3.97 9.68
C ASP A 119 22.52 4.02 8.31
N GLY A 120 21.20 4.22 8.29
CA GLY A 120 20.35 4.24 7.10
C GLY A 120 19.85 2.86 6.67
N ALA A 121 20.19 1.78 7.36
CA ALA A 121 19.72 0.44 7.02
C ALA A 121 18.23 0.26 7.36
N TYR A 122 17.52 -0.51 6.53
CA TYR A 122 16.11 -0.85 6.76
C TYR A 122 15.98 -2.22 7.42
N LEU A 123 15.61 -2.23 8.70
CA LEU A 123 15.40 -3.46 9.47
C LEU A 123 13.94 -3.90 9.36
N PRO A 124 13.65 -5.13 8.89
CA PRO A 124 12.27 -5.60 8.77
C PRO A 124 11.64 -5.73 10.16
N TYR A 125 10.46 -5.14 10.32
CA TYR A 125 9.66 -5.28 11.53
C TYR A 125 8.77 -6.51 11.43
N SER A 126 9.17 -7.61 12.06
CA SER A 126 8.32 -8.79 12.17
C SER A 126 7.27 -8.56 13.26
N GLN A 127 5.98 -8.52 12.88
CA GLN A 127 4.90 -8.69 13.86
C GLN A 127 4.99 -10.12 14.41
N GLN A 128 5.52 -10.27 15.63
CA GLN A 128 5.29 -11.48 16.40
C GLN A 128 3.82 -11.49 16.83
N VAL A 129 3.07 -12.52 16.45
CA VAL A 129 1.75 -12.77 17.04
C VAL A 129 2.01 -13.76 18.18
N ASP A 130 1.74 -13.35 19.42
CA ASP A 130 1.92 -14.18 20.63
C ASP A 130 3.33 -14.82 20.75
N GLY A 131 4.39 -14.11 20.33
CA GLY A 131 5.77 -14.60 20.39
C GLY A 131 6.14 -15.63 19.31
N VAL A 132 5.25 -15.88 18.35
CA VAL A 132 5.50 -16.79 17.22
C VAL A 132 5.74 -15.99 15.95
N MET A 133 6.87 -16.28 15.30
CA MET A 133 7.16 -15.76 13.96
C MET A 133 6.11 -16.31 12.98
N VAL A 134 5.40 -15.43 12.28
CA VAL A 134 4.45 -15.84 11.23
C VAL A 134 5.25 -16.37 10.04
N GLY A 135 5.45 -17.69 9.99
CA GLY A 135 6.07 -18.38 8.87
C GLY A 135 5.09 -18.65 7.72
N GLN A 136 5.59 -19.22 6.63
CA GLN A 136 4.73 -19.69 5.54
C GLN A 136 3.71 -20.71 6.05
N THR A 137 2.47 -20.62 5.57
CA THR A 137 1.37 -21.53 5.95
C THR A 137 1.71 -22.97 5.60
N ALA A 138 2.23 -23.72 6.58
CA ALA A 138 2.51 -25.14 6.41
C ALA A 138 1.23 -25.97 6.64
N PRO A 139 0.94 -26.96 5.79
CA PRO A 139 -0.16 -27.88 6.05
C PRO A 139 0.12 -28.63 7.36
N ARG A 140 -0.87 -28.65 8.27
CA ARG A 140 -0.78 -29.39 9.53
C ARG A 140 -0.46 -30.86 9.22
N ARG A 141 0.71 -31.36 9.66
CA ARG A 141 1.07 -32.77 9.56
C ARG A 141 -0.03 -33.58 10.25
N LYS A 142 -0.72 -34.44 9.50
CA LYS A 142 -1.61 -35.44 10.09
C LYS A 142 -0.74 -36.53 10.71
N LEU A 143 -1.01 -36.89 11.97
CA LEU A 143 -0.40 -38.07 12.57
C LEU A 143 -0.80 -39.30 11.72
N ALA A 144 0.12 -40.24 11.49
CA ALA A 144 -0.14 -41.40 10.63
C ALA A 144 -1.39 -42.20 11.07
N ALA A 145 -1.63 -42.25 12.38
CA ALA A 145 -2.82 -42.88 12.97
C ALA A 145 -4.15 -42.19 12.57
N ASP A 146 -4.15 -40.88 12.32
CA ASP A 146 -5.35 -40.12 11.91
C ASP A 146 -5.54 -40.09 10.39
N ALA A 147 -4.51 -40.41 9.61
CA ALA A 147 -4.60 -40.54 8.16
C ALA A 147 -5.40 -41.80 7.74
N ALA A 148 -5.30 -42.88 8.53
CA ALA A 148 -5.94 -44.16 8.24
C ALA A 148 -7.42 -44.25 8.68
N ARG A 149 -7.86 -43.41 9.63
CA ARG A 149 -9.21 -43.48 10.24
C ARG A 149 -10.33 -42.94 9.37
N ARG A 150 -10.03 -42.23 8.27
CA ARG A 150 -11.05 -41.62 7.41
C ARG A 150 -10.71 -41.79 5.93
N PRO A 151 -11.68 -42.23 5.10
CA PRO A 151 -11.52 -42.27 3.65
C PRO A 151 -11.03 -40.94 3.07
N ARG A 152 -10.17 -41.00 2.05
CA ARG A 152 -9.44 -39.85 1.49
C ARG A 152 -10.35 -38.67 1.09
N PHE A 153 -11.58 -38.96 0.64
CA PHE A 153 -12.54 -37.93 0.22
C PHE A 153 -13.14 -37.13 1.40
N LEU A 154 -13.37 -37.74 2.56
CA LEU A 154 -13.82 -37.06 3.80
C LEU A 154 -12.69 -36.27 4.47
N ASN A 155 -11.45 -36.60 4.12
CA ASN A 155 -10.26 -35.91 4.59
C ASN A 155 -9.92 -34.66 3.77
N ARG A 156 -10.59 -34.45 2.64
CA ARG A 156 -10.40 -33.27 1.79
C ARG A 156 -11.22 -32.11 2.35
N ARG A 157 -10.56 -31.24 3.12
CA ARG A 157 -11.11 -29.90 3.36
C ARG A 157 -11.01 -29.13 2.04
N LYS A 158 -12.13 -28.54 1.59
CA LYS A 158 -12.05 -27.48 0.59
C LYS A 158 -11.29 -26.32 1.25
N PRO A 159 -10.26 -25.73 0.61
CA PRO A 159 -9.76 -24.44 1.05
C PRO A 159 -10.94 -23.48 1.14
N GLY A 160 -11.01 -22.67 2.21
CA GLY A 160 -11.94 -21.55 2.20
C GLY A 160 -11.55 -20.64 1.05
N GLU A 161 -12.52 -20.18 0.27
CA GLU A 161 -12.27 -19.08 -0.66
C GLU A 161 -11.84 -17.88 0.18
N ALA A 162 -10.64 -17.39 -0.08
CA ALA A 162 -10.24 -16.10 0.45
C ALA A 162 -11.11 -15.07 -0.26
N GLU A 163 -12.15 -14.57 0.41
CA GLU A 163 -12.85 -13.37 -0.04
C GLU A 163 -11.81 -12.25 -0.09
N VAL A 164 -11.41 -11.89 -1.29
CA VAL A 164 -10.63 -10.69 -1.54
C VAL A 164 -11.62 -9.52 -1.53
N ASN A 165 -11.86 -8.98 -0.34
CA ASN A 165 -12.39 -7.61 -0.19
C ASN A 165 -11.27 -6.57 -0.38
#